data_AF-A0ABD8B5L5-F1
#
_entry.id   AF-A0ABD8B5L5-F1
#
_cell.length_a   1.000
_cell.length_b   1.000
_cell.length_c   1.000
_cell.angle_alpha   90.00
_cell.angle_beta   90.00
_cell.angle_gamma   90.00
#
_symmetry.space_group_name_H-M   'P 1'
#
loop_
_entity.id
_entity.type
_entity.pdbx_description
1 polymer ?
#
loop_
_entity_poly.entity_id
_entity_poly.type
_entity_poly.pdbx_seq_one_letter_code
_entity_poly.pdbx_strand_id
1 'polypeptide(L)' 'MNRDADRYWFGLFYYNRDDPRLAVPKRYGWGWTLNFGRPMAWTLGVPVAVGLIVYLSQRSL' A
#
# COMPACT_ATOMS: atom_id res chain seq x y z
N MET A 1 -10.34 -16.40 10.74
CA MET A 1 -9.41 -15.25 10.78
C MET A 1 -8.14 -15.69 11.49
N ASN A 2 -6.99 -15.64 10.80
CA ASN A 2 -5.71 -15.94 11.42
C ASN A 2 -5.30 -14.73 12.28
N ARG A 3 -5.39 -14.86 13.61
CA ARG A 3 -5.10 -13.76 14.56
C ARG A 3 -3.69 -13.19 14.39
N ASP A 4 -2.75 -14.01 13.93
CA ASP A 4 -1.37 -13.60 13.68
C ASP A 4 -1.21 -12.74 12.42
N ALA A 5 -2.14 -12.84 11.46
CA ALA A 5 -2.14 -11.99 10.28
C ALA A 5 -2.72 -10.60 10.58
N ASP A 6 -3.74 -10.54 11.44
CA ASP A 6 -4.44 -9.29 11.79
C ASP A 6 -3.54 -8.29 12.54
N ARG A 7 -2.51 -8.74 13.26
CA ARG A 7 -1.58 -7.86 14.01
C ARG A 7 -0.83 -6.85 13.14
N TYR A 8 -0.68 -7.15 11.84
CA TYR A 8 0.04 -6.31 10.88
C TYR A 8 -0.88 -5.37 10.10
N TRP A 9 -2.20 -5.46 10.34
CA TRP A 9 -3.21 -4.65 9.68
C TRP A 9 -3.66 -3.48 10.56
N PHE A 10 -3.36 -2.27 10.12
CA PHE A 10 -3.78 -1.02 10.73
C PHE A 10 -4.91 -0.40 9.91
N GLY A 11 -6.11 -0.99 10.04
CA GLY A 11 -7.24 -0.67 9.17
C GLY A 11 -7.01 -1.17 7.73
N LEU A 12 -6.88 -0.24 6.78
CA LEU A 12 -6.60 -0.53 5.37
C LEU A 12 -5.11 -0.71 5.05
N PHE A 13 -4.23 -0.35 5.99
CA PHE A 13 -2.79 -0.38 5.80
C PHE A 13 -2.20 -1.69 6.32
N TYR A 14 -1.30 -2.28 5.53
CA TYR A 14 -0.52 -3.43 5.94
C TYR A 14 0.91 -2.99 6.26
N TYR A 15 1.42 -3.41 7.42
CA TYR A 15 2.77 -3.06 7.84
C TYR A 15 3.42 -4.27 8.51
N ASN A 16 4.34 -4.92 7.80
CA ASN A 16 5.15 -6.00 8.33
C ASN A 16 6.58 -5.93 7.78
N ARG A 17 7.57 -5.66 8.64
CA ARG A 17 8.99 -5.57 8.25
C ARG A 17 9.59 -6.95 7.93
N ASP A 18 9.06 -8.00 8.54
CA ASP A 18 9.55 -9.37 8.38
C ASP A 18 8.97 -10.05 7.12
N ASP A 19 7.90 -9.50 6.54
CA ASP A 19 7.32 -9.98 5.30
C ASP A 19 8.06 -9.39 4.09
N PRO A 20 8.70 -10.24 3.25
CA PRO A 20 9.44 -9.79 2.09
C PRO A 20 8.55 -9.41 0.88
N ARG A 21 7.23 -9.37 1.03
CA ARG A 21 6.33 -8.92 -0.05
C ARG A 21 6.24 -7.39 -0.07
N LEU A 22 6.27 -6.82 -1.26
CA LEU A 22 6.07 -5.37 -1.48
C LEU A 22 4.59 -4.99 -1.54
N ALA A 23 3.75 -5.90 -2.03
CA ALA A 23 2.31 -5.78 -2.08
C ALA A 23 1.66 -7.05 -1.56
N VAL A 24 0.53 -6.89 -0.88
CA VAL A 24 -0.29 -7.99 -0.36
C VAL A 24 -1.75 -7.78 -0.76
N PRO A 25 -2.57 -8.84 -0.83
CA PRO A 25 -4.00 -8.68 -1.05
C PRO A 25 -4.62 -7.77 0.02
N LYS A 26 -5.60 -6.96 -0.37
CA LYS A 26 -6.34 -6.14 0.60
C LYS A 26 -7.01 -7.03 1.64
N ARG A 27 -7.09 -6.52 2.88
CA ARG A 27 -7.77 -7.20 3.99
C ARG A 27 -9.24 -7.51 3.69
N TYR A 28 -9.89 -6.61 2.97
CA TYR A 28 -11.29 -6.72 2.57
C TYR A 28 -11.45 -6.36 1.09
N GLY A 29 -12.33 -7.10 0.41
CA GLY A 29 -12.65 -6.89 -1.00
C GLY A 29 -11.53 -7.34 -1.96
N TRP A 30 -11.47 -6.68 -3.12
CA TRP A 30 -10.59 -7.07 -4.22
C TRP A 30 -9.40 -6.13 -4.38
N GLY A 31 -8.28 -6.70 -4.84
CA GLY A 31 -7.06 -5.97 -5.19
C GLY A 31 -5.96 -6.08 -4.14
N TRP A 32 -4.95 -5.21 -4.29
CA TRP A 32 -3.71 -5.25 -3.51
C TRP A 32 -3.50 -3.93 -2.78
N THR A 33 -2.71 -3.98 -1.71
CA THR A 33 -2.17 -2.82 -0.98
C THR A 33 -0.66 -3.00 -0.81
N LEU A 34 0.05 -1.92 -0.56
CA LEU A 34 1.49 -1.97 -0.31
C LEU A 34 1.77 -2.43 1.12
N ASN A 35 2.90 -3.11 1.29
CA ASN A 35 3.49 -3.33 2.60
C ASN A 35 4.29 -2.09 3.01
N PHE A 36 3.67 -1.23 3.81
CA PHE A 36 4.28 0.03 4.26
C PHE A 36 5.48 -0.17 5.18
N GLY A 37 5.66 -1.38 5.73
CA GLY A 37 6.84 -1.76 6.50
C GLY A 37 8.11 -1.93 5.66
N ARG A 38 8.00 -1.88 4.33
CA ARG A 38 9.11 -2.17 3.43
C ARG A 38 9.47 -0.92 2.60
N PRO A 39 10.64 -0.30 2.80
CA PRO A 39 11.02 0.91 2.05
C PRO A 39 10.94 0.74 0.53
N MET A 40 11.27 -0.45 0.02
CA MET A 40 11.18 -0.77 -1.40
C MET A 40 9.73 -0.81 -1.94
N ALA A 41 8.71 -0.91 -1.09
CA ALA A 41 7.32 -0.79 -1.54
C ALA A 41 6.98 0.67 -1.89
N TRP A 42 7.65 1.63 -1.26
CA TRP A 42 7.42 3.06 -1.49
C TRP A 42 7.89 3.48 -2.87
N THR A 43 8.91 2.81 -3.44
CA THR A 43 9.35 3.08 -4.82
C THR A 43 8.29 2.70 -5.86
N LEU A 44 7.33 1.84 -5.51
CA LEU A 44 6.16 1.55 -6.35
C LEU A 44 5.03 2.56 -6.10
N GLY A 45 4.77 2.93 -4.84
CA GLY A 45 3.66 3.79 -4.46
C GLY A 45 3.85 5.28 -4.72
N VAL A 46 5.03 5.82 -4.43
CA VAL A 46 5.31 7.26 -4.51
C VAL A 46 5.21 7.79 -5.93
N PRO A 47 5.80 7.16 -6.97
CA PRO A 47 5.67 7.66 -8.34
C PRO A 47 4.22 7.69 -8.83
N VAL A 48 3.41 6.68 -8.46
CA VAL A 48 1.99 6.62 -8.81
C VAL A 48 1.22 7.76 -8.14
N ALA A 49 1.46 7.99 -6.84
CA ALA A 49 0.81 9.07 -6.10
C ALA A 49 1.20 10.46 -6.65
N VAL A 50 2.49 10.69 -6.90
CA VAL A 50 3.01 11.94 -7.47
C VAL A 50 2.45 12.17 -8.88
N GLY A 51 2.49 11.14 -9.75
CA GLY A 51 1.95 11.22 -11.09
C GLY A 51 0.46 11.54 -11.11
N LEU A 52 -0.31 10.94 -10.20
CA LEU A 52 -1.73 11.24 -10.03
C LEU A 52 -1.96 12.69 -9.58
N ILE A 53 -1.23 13.17 -8.57
CA ILE A 53 -1.33 14.56 -8.10
C ILE A 53 -1.00 15.54 -9.24
N VAL A 54 0.09 15.30 -9.96
CA VAL A 54 0.52 16.13 -11.09
C VAL A 54 -0.52 16.13 -12.20
N TYR A 55 -1.08 14.98 -12.56
CA TYR A 55 -2.16 14.87 -13.54
C TYR A 55 -3.41 15.66 -13.11
N LEU A 56 -3.85 15.50 -11.86
CA LEU A 56 -5.03 16.19 -11.33
C LEU A 56 -4.82 17.71 -11.25
N SER A 57 -3.59 18.16 -10.97
CA SER A 57 -3.25 19.59 -10.94
C SER A 57 -3.31 20.25 -12.32
N GLN A 58 -3.06 19.50 -13.41
CA GLN A 58 -3.15 20.02 -14.78
C GLN A 58 -4.58 20.01 -15.33
N ARG A 59 -5.41 19.08 -14.87
CA ARG A 59 -6.80 18.93 -15.32
C ARG A 59 -7.75 19.98 -14.73
N SER A 60 -7.30 20.72 -13.72
CA SER A 60 -8.10 21.73 -13.00
C SER A 60 -7.94 23.16 -13.55
N LEU A 61 -7.31 23.33 -14.71
CA LEU A 61 -7.24 24.55 -15.53
C LEU A 61 -8.10 24.40 -16.79
#